data_AF-A0A1A8NBI8-F1
#
_entry.id   AF-A0A1A8NBI8-F1
#
_cell.length_a   1.000
_cell.length_b   1.000
_cell.length_c   1.000
_cell.angle_alpha   90.00
_cell.angle_beta   90.00
_cell.angle_gamma   90.00
#
_symmetry.space_group_name_H-M   'P 1'
#
loop_
_entity.id
_entity.type
_entity.pdbx_description
1 polymer ?
#
loop_
_entity_poly.entity_id
_entity_poly.type
_entity_poly.pdbx_seq_one_letter_code
_entity_poly.pdbx_strand_id
1 'polypeptide(L)'
;TANCSAGCCPRRGWMAPPRKSRLPKPLPEGFILMDTEKKRWRLGKVIGQGGFGLIYLASQEVDRAVAEDSDYVIKVEYQENGPLFSELKFYQRAAKAGSIQKWKRDRGLDFL
;
A
#
# COMPACT_ATOMS: atom_id res chain seq x y z
N THR A 1 54.71 34.19 -18.37
CA THR A 1 53.78 35.07 -17.65
C THR A 1 52.36 34.67 -18.00
N ALA A 2 51.57 34.36 -16.97
CA ALA A 2 50.09 34.31 -16.83
C ALA A 2 49.19 34.54 -18.07
N ASN A 3 48.01 33.94 -18.25
CA ASN A 3 47.17 33.10 -17.39
C ASN A 3 46.00 32.55 -18.25
N CYS A 4 45.39 31.45 -17.77
CA CYS A 4 44.14 30.87 -18.26
C CYS A 4 42.99 31.86 -18.40
N SER A 5 42.04 31.60 -19.32
CA SER A 5 40.62 31.42 -18.96
C SER A 5 39.83 30.75 -20.09
N ALA A 6 39.70 29.41 -19.98
CA ALA A 6 38.66 28.68 -20.68
C ALA A 6 37.30 29.11 -20.08
N GLY A 7 36.43 29.68 -20.93
CA GLY A 7 35.06 30.02 -20.55
C GLY A 7 34.26 28.75 -20.29
N CYS A 8 34.21 28.32 -19.03
CA CYS A 8 33.22 27.35 -18.56
C CYS A 8 31.84 28.03 -18.59
N CYS A 9 31.03 27.73 -19.61
CA CYS A 9 29.58 27.92 -19.49
C CYS A 9 29.10 27.17 -18.24
N PRO A 10 28.31 27.80 -17.34
CA PRO A 10 27.76 27.08 -16.20
C PRO A 10 26.84 26.00 -16.76
N ARG A 11 27.22 24.73 -16.58
CA ARG A 11 26.34 23.59 -16.81
C ARG A 11 25.11 23.84 -15.95
N ARG A 12 24.00 24.19 -16.60
CA ARG A 12 22.69 24.31 -15.98
C ARG A 12 22.43 22.97 -15.33
N GLY A 13 22.66 22.88 -14.03
CA GLY A 13 22.44 21.68 -13.25
C GLY A 13 20.98 21.33 -13.43
N TRP A 14 20.72 20.21 -14.11
CA TRP A 14 19.40 19.61 -14.10
C TRP A 14 19.15 19.21 -12.64
N MET A 15 18.50 20.09 -11.87
CA MET A 15 17.90 19.65 -10.63
C MET A 15 16.88 18.61 -11.03
N ALA A 16 17.13 17.36 -10.64
CA ALA A 16 16.13 16.32 -10.74
C ALA A 16 14.86 16.88 -10.06
N PRO A 17 13.70 16.83 -10.72
CA PRO A 17 12.47 17.34 -10.12
C PRO A 17 12.30 16.68 -8.74
N PRO A 18 11.86 17.43 -7.72
CA PRO A 18 11.67 16.89 -6.39
C PRO A 18 10.82 15.64 -6.52
N ARG A 19 11.37 14.50 -6.08
CA ARG A 19 10.65 13.23 -6.11
C ARG A 19 9.39 13.46 -5.28
N LYS A 20 8.23 13.60 -5.93
CA LYS A 20 6.94 13.62 -5.24
C LYS A 20 6.95 12.42 -4.29
N SER A 21 6.65 12.67 -3.01
CA SER A 21 6.48 11.60 -2.04
C SER A 21 5.50 10.59 -2.66
N ARG A 22 5.97 9.38 -2.95
CA ARG A 22 5.12 8.30 -3.44
C ARG A 22 4.20 7.76 -2.34
N LEU A 23 4.32 8.29 -1.12
CA LEU A 23 3.64 7.78 0.06
C LEU A 23 2.48 8.70 0.46
N PRO A 24 1.27 8.14 0.69
CA PRO A 24 0.15 8.89 1.20
C PRO A 24 0.45 9.49 2.57
N LYS A 25 -0.21 10.62 2.88
CA LYS A 25 -0.26 11.10 4.27
C LYS A 25 -0.95 10.03 5.11
N PRO A 26 -0.37 9.61 6.25
CA PRO A 26 -1.00 8.61 7.08
C PRO A 26 -2.40 9.04 7.53
N LEU A 27 -3.33 8.10 7.52
CA LEU A 27 -4.66 8.27 8.10
C LEU A 27 -4.56 8.12 9.62
N PRO A 28 -5.40 8.83 10.39
CA PRO A 28 -5.38 8.74 11.83
C PRO A 28 -5.79 7.34 12.29
N GLU A 29 -5.18 6.88 13.39
CA GLU A 29 -5.60 5.64 14.05
C GLU A 29 -7.05 5.76 14.54
N GLY A 30 -7.80 4.66 14.44
CA GLY A 30 -9.22 4.60 14.75
C GLY A 30 -10.15 5.10 13.63
N PHE A 31 -9.60 5.53 12.50
CA PHE A 31 -10.41 5.92 11.34
C PHE A 31 -11.23 4.73 10.83
N ILE A 32 -12.52 4.96 10.58
CA ILE A 32 -13.45 3.92 10.10
C ILE A 32 -13.63 4.06 8.60
N LEU A 33 -13.25 3.00 7.88
CA LEU A 33 -13.46 2.83 6.44
C LEU A 33 -14.67 1.95 6.17
N MET A 34 -15.28 2.13 5.00
CA MET A 34 -16.27 1.23 4.45
C MET A 34 -15.77 0.71 3.11
N ASP A 35 -15.75 -0.61 2.93
CA ASP A 35 -15.34 -1.22 1.67
C ASP A 35 -16.48 -1.27 0.64
N THR A 36 -16.18 -1.77 -0.56
CA THR A 36 -17.15 -1.92 -1.65
C THR A 36 -18.25 -2.95 -1.37
N GLU A 37 -18.04 -3.83 -0.39
CA GLU A 37 -19.00 -4.83 0.08
C GLU A 37 -19.80 -4.32 1.30
N LYS A 38 -19.68 -3.03 1.64
CA LYS A 38 -20.31 -2.38 2.80
C LYS A 38 -19.83 -2.88 4.15
N LYS A 39 -18.72 -3.63 4.23
CA LYS A 39 -18.11 -3.97 5.51
C LYS A 39 -17.38 -2.75 6.06
N ARG A 40 -17.41 -2.61 7.38
CA ARG A 40 -16.76 -1.52 8.10
C ARG A 40 -15.45 -2.01 8.69
N TRP A 41 -14.45 -1.15 8.63
CA TRP A 41 -13.09 -1.48 9.07
C TRP A 41 -12.53 -0.32 9.87
N ARG A 42 -12.05 -0.58 11.09
CA ARG A 42 -11.32 0.40 11.88
C ARG A 42 -9.82 0.23 11.63
N LEU A 43 -9.13 1.33 11.35
CA LEU A 43 -7.68 1.35 11.21
C LEU A 43 -6.98 1.35 12.57
N GLY A 44 -5.94 0.54 12.70
CA GLY A 44 -5.00 0.53 13.82
C GLY A 44 -3.70 1.25 13.48
N LYS A 45 -2.63 0.93 14.21
CA LYS A 45 -1.29 1.43 13.94
C LYS A 45 -0.77 1.04 12.54
N VAL A 46 0.11 1.87 12.00
CA VAL A 46 0.89 1.55 10.79
C VAL A 46 1.96 0.54 11.17
N ILE A 47 2.02 -0.56 10.42
CA ILE A 47 3.02 -1.63 10.60
C ILE A 47 4.07 -1.67 9.48
N GLY A 48 3.83 -0.96 8.37
CA GLY A 48 4.77 -0.89 7.26
C GLY A 48 4.57 0.35 6.39
N GLN A 49 5.69 0.88 5.88
CA GLN A 49 5.73 2.03 4.97
C GLN A 49 6.86 1.84 3.96
N GLY A 50 6.58 2.01 2.66
CA GLY A 50 7.60 1.86 1.63
C GLY A 50 7.09 2.00 0.19
N GLY A 51 7.77 1.36 -0.77
CA GLY A 51 7.37 1.39 -2.19
C GLY A 51 5.96 0.84 -2.46
N PHE A 52 5.39 0.10 -1.53
CA PHE A 52 4.05 -0.49 -1.51
C PHE A 52 3.01 0.39 -0.78
N GLY A 53 3.33 1.66 -0.47
CA GLY A 53 2.43 2.52 0.30
C GLY A 53 2.51 2.31 1.80
N LEU A 54 1.36 2.47 2.47
CA LEU A 54 1.19 2.30 3.91
C LEU A 54 0.39 1.02 4.20
N ILE A 55 0.81 0.28 5.21
CA ILE A 55 0.10 -0.91 5.71
C ILE A 55 -0.31 -0.64 7.16
N TYR A 56 -1.60 -0.74 7.42
CA TYR A 56 -2.21 -0.57 8.73
C TYR A 56 -2.72 -1.92 9.24
N LEU A 57 -2.71 -2.12 10.57
CA LEU A 57 -3.61 -3.11 11.17
C LEU A 57 -5.06 -2.69 10.94
N ALA A 58 -5.97 -3.65 10.86
CA ALA A 58 -7.38 -3.37 10.65
C ALA A 58 -8.27 -4.37 11.40
N SER A 59 -9.39 -3.91 11.95
CA SER A 59 -10.38 -4.79 12.56
C SER A 59 -11.79 -4.49 12.03
N GLN A 60 -12.62 -5.52 11.93
CA GLN A 60 -14.06 -5.37 11.68
C GLN A 60 -14.83 -4.95 12.96
N GLU A 61 -14.26 -5.18 14.14
CA GLU A 61 -14.81 -4.72 15.41
C GLU A 61 -14.55 -3.21 15.57
N VAL A 62 -15.39 -2.39 14.93
CA VAL A 62 -15.21 -0.94 14.89
C VAL A 62 -15.36 -0.24 16.24
N ASP A 63 -16.01 -0.89 17.21
CA ASP A 63 -16.26 -0.31 18.53
C ASP A 63 -15.07 -0.42 19.49
N ARG A 64 -14.07 -1.25 19.15
CA ARG A 64 -12.88 -1.48 19.96
C ARG A 64 -11.63 -0.94 19.28
N ALA A 65 -10.57 -0.71 20.05
CA ALA A 65 -9.26 -0.45 19.46
C ALA A 65 -8.78 -1.68 18.69
N VAL A 66 -8.00 -1.46 17.64
CA VAL A 66 -7.45 -2.56 16.83
C VAL A 66 -6.29 -3.19 17.62
N ALA A 67 -6.41 -4.48 17.91
CA ALA A 67 -5.40 -5.22 18.65
C ALA A 67 -4.15 -5.47 17.80
N GLU A 68 -3.00 -5.68 18.44
CA GLU A 68 -1.72 -5.91 17.73
C GLU A 68 -1.66 -7.27 17.02
N ASP A 69 -2.45 -8.23 17.48
CA ASP A 69 -2.61 -9.58 16.95
C ASP A 69 -3.77 -9.70 15.94
N SER A 70 -4.18 -8.57 15.35
CA SER A 70 -5.29 -8.55 14.41
C SER A 70 -5.00 -9.34 13.13
N ASP A 71 -5.99 -10.14 12.71
CA ASP A 71 -5.91 -10.98 11.52
C ASP A 71 -5.92 -10.21 10.18
N TYR A 72 -6.21 -8.91 10.20
CA TYR A 72 -6.40 -8.12 8.99
C TYR A 72 -5.46 -6.92 8.90
N VAL A 73 -5.10 -6.59 7.67
CA VAL A 73 -4.34 -5.40 7.33
C VAL A 73 -5.00 -4.63 6.20
N ILE A 74 -4.85 -3.32 6.20
CA ILE A 74 -5.31 -2.44 5.11
C ILE A 74 -4.09 -1.79 4.47
N LYS A 75 -3.96 -1.99 3.16
CA LYS A 75 -2.92 -1.38 2.34
C LYS A 75 -3.47 -0.12 1.65
N VAL A 76 -2.79 1.01 1.82
CA VAL A 76 -3.18 2.32 1.27
C VAL A 76 -2.05 2.85 0.38
N GLU A 77 -2.36 3.08 -0.89
CA GLU A 77 -1.48 3.75 -1.87
C GLU A 77 -2.21 4.93 -2.52
N TYR A 78 -1.46 5.88 -3.07
CA TYR A 78 -2.06 6.87 -3.96
C TYR A 78 -2.57 6.20 -5.24
N GLN A 79 -3.70 6.68 -5.76
CA GLN A 79 -4.30 6.18 -7.00
C GLN A 79 -3.32 6.23 -8.19
N GLU A 80 -2.45 7.24 -8.23
CA GLU A 80 -1.45 7.44 -9.28
C GLU A 80 -0.30 6.40 -9.24
N ASN A 81 -0.14 5.65 -8.13
CA ASN A 81 1.04 4.82 -7.95
C ASN A 81 1.07 3.56 -8.82
N GLY A 82 -0.09 2.99 -9.22
CA GLY A 82 -0.21 1.95 -10.24
C GLY A 82 -0.34 0.48 -9.74
N PRO A 83 0.63 -0.10 -9.01
CA PRO A 83 0.65 -1.51 -8.62
C PRO A 83 -0.55 -2.00 -7.81
N LEU A 84 -1.07 -1.21 -6.87
CA LEU A 84 -2.21 -1.63 -6.04
C LEU A 84 -3.45 -1.97 -6.87
N PHE A 85 -3.67 -1.29 -8.01
CA PHE A 85 -4.80 -1.57 -8.87
C PHE A 85 -4.71 -2.98 -9.48
N SER A 86 -3.54 -3.34 -10.02
CA SER A 86 -3.28 -4.66 -10.58
C SER A 86 -3.41 -5.75 -9.52
N GLU A 87 -2.87 -5.52 -8.33
CA GLU A 87 -2.97 -6.43 -7.17
C GLU A 87 -4.43 -6.62 -6.73
N LEU A 88 -5.19 -5.53 -6.57
CA LEU A 88 -6.61 -5.58 -6.22
C LEU A 88 -7.42 -6.37 -7.25
N LYS A 89 -7.17 -6.14 -8.55
CA LYS A 89 -7.85 -6.89 -9.62
C LYS A 89 -7.48 -8.37 -9.63
N PHE A 90 -6.24 -8.71 -9.29
CA PHE A 90 -5.84 -10.11 -9.11
C PHE A 90 -6.63 -10.78 -7.98
N TYR A 91 -6.68 -10.17 -6.79
CA TYR A 91 -7.43 -10.73 -5.65
C TYR A 91 -8.93 -10.87 -5.95
N GLN A 92 -9.56 -9.86 -6.56
CA GLN A 92 -10.99 -9.91 -6.92
C GLN A 92 -11.33 -11.03 -7.92
N ARG A 93 -10.39 -11.41 -8.79
CA ARG A 93 -10.61 -12.40 -9.85
C ARG A 93 -10.19 -13.81 -9.43
N ALA A 94 -9.00 -13.95 -8.87
CA ALA A 94 -8.36 -15.24 -8.61
C ALA A 94 -8.49 -15.71 -7.15
N ALA A 95 -8.54 -14.78 -6.19
CA ALA A 95 -8.46 -15.10 -4.77
C ALA A 95 -9.83 -15.15 -4.05
N LYS A 96 -10.90 -15.51 -4.77
CA LYS A 96 -12.21 -15.70 -4.14
C LYS A 96 -12.15 -16.90 -3.20
N ALA A 97 -12.64 -16.72 -1.96
CA ALA A 97 -12.64 -17.78 -0.95
C ALA A 97 -13.21 -19.10 -1.47
N GLY A 98 -14.34 -19.07 -2.19
CA GLY A 98 -14.93 -20.27 -2.79
C GLY A 98 -14.04 -20.97 -3.83
N SER A 99 -13.32 -20.19 -4.66
CA SER A 99 -12.38 -20.74 -5.65
C SER A 99 -11.17 -21.39 -4.97
N ILE A 100 -10.64 -20.74 -3.94
CA ILE A 100 -9.52 -21.24 -3.13
C ILE A 100 -9.91 -22.56 -2.46
N GLN A 101 -11.05 -22.62 -1.78
CA GLN A 101 -11.50 -23.83 -1.08
C GLN A 101 -11.81 -24.97 -2.06
N LYS A 102 -12.41 -24.67 -3.21
CA LYS A 102 -12.60 -25.68 -4.27
C LYS A 102 -11.26 -26.25 -4.73
N TRP A 103 -10.29 -25.40 -5.04
CA TRP A 103 -8.99 -25.85 -5.51
C TRP A 103 -8.25 -26.69 -4.47
N LYS A 104 -8.31 -26.30 -3.18
CA LYS A 104 -7.75 -27.10 -2.07
C LYS A 104 -8.33 -28.51 -2.04
N ARG A 105 -9.66 -28.63 -2.08
CA ARG A 105 -10.34 -29.94 -2.09
C ARG A 105 -9.97 -30.77 -3.32
N ASP A 106 -10.01 -30.16 -4.50
CA ASP A 106 -9.72 -30.84 -5.76
C ASP A 106 -8.24 -31.30 -5.83
N ARG A 107 -7.34 -30.69 -5.05
CA ARG A 107 -5.91 -31.04 -4.93
C ARG A 107 -5.55 -31.83 -3.67
N GLY A 108 -6.50 -32.09 -2.77
CA GLY A 108 -6.25 -32.78 -1.50
C GLY A 108 -5.30 -32.01 -0.57
N LEU A 109 -5.43 -30.68 -0.49
CA LEU A 109 -4.60 -29.81 0.34
C LEU A 109 -5.34 -29.34 1.58
N ASP A 110 -4.71 -29.49 2.75
CA ASP A 110 -5.29 -29.08 4.03
C ASP A 110 -5.07 -27.58 4.33
N PHE A 111 -4.03 -26.97 3.76
CA PHE A 111 -3.68 -25.55 3.94
C PHE A 111 -3.11 -24.93 2.65
N LEU A 112 -2.98 -23.59 2.64
CA LEU A 112 -2.38 -22.77 1.58
C LEU A 112 -1.45 -21.75 2.22
#